data_AF-A0A0G1Q6X2-F1
#
_entry.id   AF-A0A0G1Q6X2-F1
#
_cell.length_a   1.000
_cell.length_b   1.000
_cell.length_c   1.000
_cell.angle_alpha   90.00
_cell.angle_beta   90.00
_cell.angle_gamma   90.00
#
_symmetry.space_group_name_H-M   'P 1'
#
loop_
_entity.id
_entity.type
_entity.pdbx_description
1 polymer ?
#
loop_
_entity_poly.entity_id
_entity_poly.type
_entity_poly.pdbx_seq_one_letter_code
_entity_poly.pdbx_strand_id
1 'polypeptide(L)'
;MNDFFRPRSELSTTQTEVWIQNTSEILGEAIMDSVSSVRDSLPKEHRAHFETLRQEIIDFTKAHGISRESLGKPDLLREVTSKLSTQDLERLALLLERFEHLLIRKEPKEITDSLEYVEEFYHLREQYTSQVSLLEQVRSNFRTNRHPAL
;
A
#
# COMPACT_ATOMS: atom_id res chain seq x y z
N MET A 1 26.13 17.97 23.00
CA MET A 1 25.95 17.65 21.58
C MET A 1 25.17 16.36 21.53
N ASN A 2 23.86 16.45 21.30
CA ASN A 2 22.97 15.29 21.19
C ASN A 2 22.66 15.13 19.71
N ASP A 3 23.37 14.23 19.03
CA ASP A 3 23.04 13.83 17.67
C ASP A 3 21.91 12.80 17.74
N PHE A 4 20.74 13.28 17.36
CA PHE A 4 19.48 12.56 17.26
C PHE A 4 19.65 11.44 16.22
N PHE A 5 19.50 10.19 16.66
CA PHE A 5 19.50 9.01 15.79
C PHE A 5 18.51 9.20 14.64
N ARG A 6 19.06 9.27 13.42
CA ARG A 6 18.33 9.09 12.17
C ARG A 6 18.69 7.71 11.62
N PRO A 7 17.80 6.70 11.67
CA PRO A 7 17.92 5.58 10.77
C PRO A 7 17.30 6.03 9.44
N ARG A 8 18.15 6.44 8.50
CA ARG A 8 17.80 6.38 7.08
C ARG A 8 17.81 4.89 6.76
N SER A 9 16.65 4.28 6.59
CA SER A 9 16.49 2.93 6.06
C SER A 9 17.17 2.88 4.69
N GLU A 10 18.43 2.44 4.68
CA GLU A 10 19.13 2.04 3.47
C GLU A 10 18.56 0.68 3.07
N LEU A 11 17.51 0.70 2.26
CA LEU A 11 17.00 -0.47 1.57
C LEU A 11 18.11 -0.94 0.61
N SER A 12 18.89 -1.94 1.00
CA SER A 12 19.99 -2.47 0.17
C SER A 12 19.42 -3.00 -1.14
N THR A 13 20.02 -2.63 -2.27
CA THR A 13 19.61 -3.03 -3.64
C THR A 13 19.38 -4.53 -3.79
N THR A 14 20.14 -5.34 -3.07
CA THR A 14 20.04 -6.80 -3.03
C THR A 14 18.77 -7.32 -2.36
N GLN A 15 18.24 -6.61 -1.37
CA GLN A 15 17.02 -6.99 -0.65
C GLN A 15 15.77 -6.70 -1.49
N THR A 16 15.80 -5.58 -2.21
CA THR A 16 14.78 -5.20 -3.20
C THR A 16 14.73 -6.20 -4.36
N GLU A 17 15.88 -6.68 -4.85
CA GLU A 17 15.95 -7.64 -5.97
C GLU A 17 15.39 -9.03 -5.61
N VAL A 18 15.78 -9.57 -4.46
CA VAL A 18 15.28 -10.86 -3.95
C VAL A 18 13.77 -10.78 -3.68
N TRP A 19 13.30 -9.64 -3.16
CA TRP A 19 11.89 -9.40 -2.90
C TRP A 19 11.07 -9.29 -4.19
N ILE A 20 11.53 -8.53 -5.20
CA ILE A 20 10.85 -8.41 -6.50
C ILE A 20 10.76 -9.78 -7.21
N GLN A 21 11.81 -10.60 -7.14
CA GLN A 21 11.79 -11.93 -7.76
C GLN A 21 10.82 -12.90 -7.08
N ASN A 22 10.91 -13.07 -5.75
CA ASN A 22 10.03 -14.00 -5.01
C ASN A 22 8.55 -13.60 -5.10
N THR A 23 8.26 -12.29 -4.98
CA THR A 23 6.88 -11.80 -5.03
C THR A 23 6.30 -11.96 -6.42
N SER A 24 7.04 -11.69 -7.50
CA SER A 24 6.51 -11.82 -8.86
C SER A 24 6.10 -13.25 -9.24
N GLU A 25 6.85 -14.27 -8.83
CA GLU A 25 6.48 -15.67 -9.10
C GLU A 25 5.19 -16.06 -8.37
N ILE A 26 5.08 -15.70 -7.09
CA ILE A 26 3.91 -16.00 -6.24
C ILE A 26 2.66 -15.24 -6.71
N LEU A 27 2.83 -13.97 -7.11
CA LEU A 27 1.73 -13.11 -7.53
C LEU A 27 1.21 -13.46 -8.92
N GLY A 28 2.11 -13.85 -9.84
CA GLY A 28 1.73 -14.23 -11.18
C GLY A 28 0.69 -15.35 -11.19
N GLU A 29 0.92 -16.40 -10.40
CA GLU A 29 0.02 -17.56 -10.34
C GLU A 29 -1.25 -17.27 -9.51
N ALA A 30 -1.11 -16.64 -8.34
CA ALA A 30 -2.22 -16.43 -7.41
C ALA A 30 -3.19 -15.31 -7.83
N ILE A 31 -2.72 -14.30 -8.57
CA ILE A 31 -3.55 -13.19 -9.04
C ILE A 31 -4.15 -13.48 -10.44
N MET A 32 -3.40 -14.18 -11.31
CA MET A 32 -3.78 -14.35 -12.73
C MET A 32 -4.40 -15.71 -13.10
N ASP A 33 -3.87 -16.87 -12.67
CA ASP A 33 -4.06 -18.12 -13.43
C ASP A 33 -4.84 -19.27 -12.75
N SER A 34 -4.96 -19.35 -11.42
CA SER A 34 -5.83 -20.35 -10.77
C SER A 34 -6.21 -20.01 -9.33
N VAL A 35 -7.10 -19.01 -9.21
CA VAL A 35 -7.59 -18.46 -7.94
C VAL A 35 -8.22 -19.54 -7.06
N SER A 36 -8.97 -20.48 -7.63
CA SER A 36 -9.66 -21.51 -6.85
C SER A 36 -8.69 -22.44 -6.14
N SER A 37 -7.63 -22.93 -6.78
CA SER A 37 -6.70 -23.89 -6.15
C SER A 37 -5.93 -23.23 -4.99
N VAL A 38 -5.38 -22.04 -5.23
CA VAL A 38 -4.61 -21.29 -4.22
C VAL A 38 -5.52 -20.90 -3.05
N ARG A 39 -6.69 -20.34 -3.32
CA ARG A 39 -7.70 -20.00 -2.30
C ARG A 39 -8.19 -21.24 -1.56
N ASP A 40 -8.44 -22.33 -2.27
CA ASP A 40 -9.00 -23.54 -1.67
C ASP A 40 -7.96 -24.28 -0.80
N SER A 41 -6.67 -24.05 -1.04
CA SER A 41 -5.57 -24.47 -0.14
C SER A 41 -5.55 -23.73 1.21
N LEU A 42 -6.24 -22.59 1.32
CA LEU A 42 -6.33 -21.83 2.56
C LEU A 42 -7.45 -22.36 3.47
N PRO A 43 -7.26 -22.30 4.80
CA PRO A 43 -8.34 -22.48 5.76
C PRO A 43 -9.54 -21.60 5.41
N LYS A 44 -10.74 -22.15 5.55
CA LYS A 44 -11.99 -21.51 5.09
C LYS A 44 -12.19 -20.11 5.69
N GLU A 45 -11.78 -19.93 6.94
CA GLU A 45 -11.82 -18.66 7.68
C GLU A 45 -10.87 -17.57 7.12
N HIS A 46 -9.82 -17.96 6.42
CA HIS A 46 -8.86 -17.02 5.82
C HIS A 46 -9.10 -16.75 4.34
N ARG A 47 -10.06 -17.44 3.71
CA ARG A 47 -10.43 -17.20 2.30
C ARG A 47 -10.97 -15.79 2.08
N ALA A 48 -11.70 -15.22 3.05
CA ALA A 48 -12.15 -13.83 2.97
C ALA A 48 -10.96 -12.84 2.97
N HIS A 49 -9.96 -13.08 3.82
CA HIS A 49 -8.74 -12.28 3.87
C HIS A 49 -7.95 -12.34 2.55
N PHE A 50 -7.90 -13.52 1.92
CA PHE A 50 -7.30 -13.70 0.61
C PHE A 50 -7.99 -12.82 -0.46
N GLU A 51 -9.32 -12.86 -0.54
CA GLU A 51 -10.07 -12.06 -1.50
C GLU A 51 -9.91 -10.55 -1.25
N THR A 52 -9.91 -10.13 0.03
CA THR A 52 -9.67 -8.73 0.40
C THR A 52 -8.30 -8.24 -0.05
N LEU A 53 -7.22 -8.94 0.32
CA LEU A 53 -5.86 -8.53 -0.06
C LEU A 53 -5.67 -8.55 -1.59
N ARG A 54 -6.24 -9.55 -2.26
CA ARG A 54 -6.22 -9.63 -3.72
C ARG A 54 -6.90 -8.42 -4.35
N GLN A 55 -8.07 -8.03 -3.83
CA GLN A 55 -8.81 -6.88 -4.33
C GLN A 55 -8.08 -5.56 -4.05
N GLU A 56 -7.46 -5.41 -2.88
CA GLU A 56 -6.62 -4.24 -2.57
C GLU A 56 -5.44 -4.09 -3.53
N ILE A 57 -4.73 -5.18 -3.86
CA ILE A 57 -3.65 -5.17 -4.86
C ILE A 57 -4.19 -4.78 -6.24
N ILE A 58 -5.33 -5.34 -6.63
CA ILE A 58 -6.00 -5.01 -7.90
C ILE A 58 -6.36 -3.53 -7.95
N ASP A 59 -7.00 -2.99 -6.92
CA ASP A 59 -7.44 -1.61 -6.90
C ASP A 59 -6.26 -0.64 -6.86
N PHE A 60 -5.20 -1.00 -6.13
CA PHE A 60 -3.92 -0.29 -6.17
C PHE A 60 -3.36 -0.24 -7.60
N THR A 61 -3.18 -1.39 -8.25
CA THR A 61 -2.63 -1.41 -9.62
C THR A 61 -3.48 -0.62 -10.61
N LYS A 62 -4.81 -0.69 -10.49
CA LYS A 62 -5.73 0.07 -11.33
C LYS A 62 -5.61 1.58 -11.11
N ALA A 63 -5.51 2.03 -9.86
CA ALA A 63 -5.35 3.44 -9.51
C ALA A 63 -4.04 4.04 -10.06
N HIS A 64 -2.98 3.22 -10.14
CA HIS A 64 -1.67 3.63 -10.64
C HIS A 64 -1.45 3.30 -12.14
N GLY A 65 -2.46 2.82 -12.85
CA GLY A 65 -2.33 2.47 -14.29
C GLY A 65 -1.38 1.30 -14.56
N ILE A 66 -1.12 0.46 -13.56
CA ILE A 66 -0.25 -0.72 -13.67
C ILE A 66 -1.07 -1.88 -14.22
N SER A 67 -0.62 -2.50 -15.31
CA SER A 67 -1.24 -3.74 -15.79
C SER A 67 -1.00 -4.86 -14.77
N ARG A 68 -2.04 -5.67 -14.50
CA ARG A 68 -1.94 -6.88 -13.66
C ARG A 68 -0.86 -7.84 -14.15
N GLU A 69 -0.61 -7.89 -15.45
CA GLU A 69 0.43 -8.73 -16.06
C GLU A 69 1.84 -8.34 -15.58
N SER A 70 2.02 -7.09 -15.18
CA SER A 70 3.29 -6.59 -14.65
C SER A 70 3.59 -7.21 -13.28
N LEU A 71 2.56 -7.56 -12.49
CA LEU A 71 2.74 -8.16 -11.17
C LEU A 71 3.44 -9.52 -11.24
N GLY A 72 3.21 -10.28 -12.32
CA GLY A 72 3.85 -11.58 -12.55
C GLY A 72 5.19 -11.51 -13.28
N LYS A 73 5.72 -10.32 -13.56
CA LYS A 73 6.93 -10.13 -14.37
C LYS A 73 7.91 -9.21 -13.65
N PRO A 74 9.00 -9.73 -13.06
CA PRO A 74 9.93 -8.95 -12.24
C PRO A 74 10.44 -7.67 -12.94
N ASP A 75 10.84 -7.79 -14.21
CA ASP A 75 11.38 -6.66 -14.97
C ASP A 75 10.33 -5.58 -15.24
N LEU A 76 9.10 -5.98 -15.57
CA LEU A 76 7.99 -5.04 -15.77
C LEU A 76 7.55 -4.42 -14.45
N LEU A 77 7.48 -5.22 -13.38
CA LEU A 77 7.16 -4.74 -12.04
C LEU A 77 8.15 -3.66 -11.62
N ARG A 78 9.47 -3.91 -11.78
CA ARG A 78 10.51 -2.94 -11.47
C ARG A 78 10.36 -1.65 -12.28
N GLU A 79 10.05 -1.77 -13.58
CA GLU A 79 9.85 -0.61 -14.43
C GLU A 79 8.65 0.23 -13.97
N VAL A 80 7.50 -0.39 -13.69
CA VAL A 80 6.29 0.34 -13.29
C VAL A 80 6.41 0.90 -11.88
N THR A 81 7.06 0.19 -10.94
CA THR A 81 7.23 0.67 -9.57
C THR A 81 8.26 1.78 -9.46
N SER A 82 9.22 1.87 -10.40
CA SER A 82 10.18 2.99 -10.44
C SER A 82 9.52 4.36 -10.64
N LYS A 83 8.26 4.38 -11.11
CA LYS A 83 7.46 5.58 -11.38
C LYS A 83 6.53 5.94 -10.21
N LEU A 84 6.48 5.12 -9.16
CA LEU A 84 5.66 5.35 -7.97
C LEU A 84 6.32 6.34 -7.00
N SER A 85 5.50 7.01 -6.20
CA SER A 85 6.01 7.75 -5.05
C SER A 85 6.58 6.78 -4.00
N THR A 86 7.44 7.27 -3.10
CA THR A 86 7.98 6.44 -2.01
C THR A 86 6.85 5.85 -1.15
N GLN A 87 5.82 6.64 -0.84
CA GLN A 87 4.67 6.19 -0.06
C GLN A 87 3.87 5.09 -0.78
N ASP A 88 3.65 5.24 -2.09
CA ASP A 88 2.95 4.23 -2.88
C ASP A 88 3.78 2.94 -3.02
N LEU A 89 5.10 3.07 -3.13
CA LEU A 89 6.02 1.93 -3.15
C LEU A 89 5.97 1.15 -1.82
N GLU A 90 6.02 1.84 -0.69
CA GLU A 90 5.91 1.25 0.65
C GLU A 90 4.56 0.56 0.84
N ARG A 91 3.47 1.20 0.42
CA ARG A 91 2.13 0.63 0.44
C ARG A 91 2.00 -0.62 -0.43
N LEU A 92 2.53 -0.59 -1.64
CA LEU A 92 2.57 -1.78 -2.50
C LEU A 92 3.38 -2.89 -1.84
N ALA A 93 4.55 -2.56 -1.28
CA ALA A 93 5.43 -3.54 -0.66
C ALA A 93 4.73 -4.29 0.48
N LEU A 94 4.01 -3.55 1.32
CA LEU A 94 3.24 -4.10 2.42
C LEU A 94 2.07 -4.98 1.97
N LEU A 95 1.34 -4.57 0.93
CA LEU A 95 0.26 -5.39 0.35
C LEU A 95 0.80 -6.74 -0.16
N LEU A 96 1.91 -6.70 -0.88
CA LEU A 96 2.54 -7.91 -1.41
C LEU A 96 3.12 -8.79 -0.30
N GLU A 97 3.75 -8.20 0.72
CA GLU A 97 4.26 -8.93 1.88
C GLU A 97 3.14 -9.66 2.64
N ARG A 98 2.01 -8.99 2.88
CA ARG A 98 0.84 -9.59 3.56
C ARG A 98 0.24 -10.72 2.73
N PHE A 99 0.19 -10.54 1.41
CA PHE A 99 -0.32 -11.55 0.49
C PHE A 99 0.59 -12.78 0.45
N GLU A 100 1.90 -12.58 0.32
CA GLU A 100 2.91 -13.64 0.39
C GLU A 100 2.83 -14.39 1.74
N HIS A 101 2.74 -13.66 2.85
CA HIS A 101 2.61 -14.27 4.18
C HIS A 101 1.37 -15.16 4.26
N LEU A 102 0.21 -14.68 3.80
CA LEU A 102 -1.02 -15.46 3.76
C LEU A 102 -0.86 -16.73 2.92
N LEU A 103 -0.16 -16.65 1.79
CA LEU A 103 0.06 -17.79 0.91
C LEU A 103 1.01 -18.84 1.49
N ILE A 104 2.08 -18.41 2.15
CA ILE A 104 3.11 -19.29 2.74
C ILE A 104 2.65 -19.86 4.08
N ARG A 105 2.15 -19.02 4.98
CA ARG A 105 1.77 -19.39 6.35
C ARG A 105 0.36 -19.93 6.45
N LYS A 106 -0.46 -19.71 5.41
CA LYS A 106 -1.88 -20.07 5.37
C LYS A 106 -2.72 -19.37 6.45
N GLU A 107 -2.21 -18.26 7.00
CA GLU A 107 -2.86 -17.42 8.01
C GLU A 107 -2.59 -15.93 7.69
N PRO A 108 -3.50 -15.01 8.03
CA PRO A 108 -3.29 -13.59 7.80
C PRO A 108 -2.20 -13.06 8.73
N LYS A 109 -1.31 -12.21 8.19
CA LYS A 109 -0.41 -11.42 9.02
C LYS A 109 -1.26 -10.42 9.81
N GLU A 110 -1.31 -10.57 11.14
CA GLU A 110 -2.04 -9.64 12.01
C GLU A 110 -1.46 -8.23 11.86
N ILE A 111 -2.34 -7.27 11.61
CA ILE A 111 -2.00 -5.87 11.74
C ILE A 111 -2.13 -5.57 13.23
N THR A 112 -1.01 -5.54 13.94
CA THR A 112 -0.98 -5.33 15.39
C THR A 112 -1.66 -4.02 15.83
N ASP A 113 -1.82 -3.05 14.92
CA ASP A 113 -2.75 -1.94 15.09
C ASP A 113 -3.26 -1.44 13.72
N SER A 114 -4.54 -1.71 13.41
CA SER A 114 -5.15 -1.33 12.13
C SER A 114 -5.26 0.19 11.93
N LEU A 115 -5.27 0.96 13.02
CA LEU A 115 -5.22 2.43 12.96
C LEU A 115 -3.81 2.91 12.65
N GLU A 116 -2.78 2.26 13.18
CA GLU A 116 -1.38 2.56 12.87
C GLU A 116 -1.09 2.28 11.39
N TYR A 117 -1.52 1.13 10.87
CA TYR A 117 -1.40 0.81 9.43
C TYR A 117 -2.09 1.83 8.53
N VAL A 118 -3.33 2.20 8.88
CA VAL A 118 -4.08 3.18 8.09
C VAL A 118 -3.40 4.55 8.16
N GLU A 119 -2.86 4.94 9.31
CA GLU A 119 -2.16 6.21 9.45
C GLU A 119 -0.77 6.22 8.80
N GLU A 120 0.00 5.14 8.92
CA GLU A 120 1.36 5.01 8.37
C GLU A 120 1.34 4.97 6.84
N PHE A 121 0.38 4.28 6.22
CA PHE A 121 0.38 4.09 4.77
C PHE A 121 -0.60 5.00 4.02
N TYR A 122 -1.69 5.43 4.66
CA TYR A 122 -2.70 6.27 4.01
C TYR A 122 -2.72 7.70 4.54
N HIS A 123 -2.02 7.98 5.66
CA HIS A 123 -1.96 9.29 6.32
C HIS A 123 -3.36 9.92 6.46
N LEU A 124 -4.36 9.09 6.73
CA LEU A 124 -5.77 9.46 6.62
C LEU A 124 -6.15 10.58 7.60
N ARG A 125 -5.57 10.58 8.81
CA ARG A 125 -5.75 11.68 9.76
C ARG A 125 -5.07 12.95 9.28
N GLU A 126 -3.89 12.86 8.68
CA GLU A 126 -3.16 14.01 8.15
C GLU A 126 -3.93 14.65 6.97
N GLN A 127 -4.46 13.82 6.06
CA GLN A 127 -5.34 14.25 4.98
C GLN A 127 -6.61 14.92 5.50
N TYR A 128 -7.29 14.31 6.47
CA TYR A 128 -8.49 14.90 7.07
C TYR A 128 -8.18 16.24 7.78
N THR A 129 -7.07 16.31 8.51
CA THR A 129 -6.63 17.53 9.21
C THR A 129 -6.32 18.65 8.22
N SER A 130 -5.66 18.34 7.11
CA SER A 130 -5.38 19.29 6.04
C SER A 130 -6.66 19.82 5.39
N GLN A 131 -7.64 18.95 5.13
CA GLN A 131 -8.95 19.34 4.61
C GLN A 131 -9.71 20.25 5.58
N VAL A 132 -9.72 19.93 6.88
CA VAL A 132 -10.35 20.76 7.90
C VAL A 132 -9.66 22.13 7.97
N SER A 133 -8.32 22.18 7.97
CA SER A 133 -7.58 23.44 7.98
C SER A 133 -7.89 24.31 6.77
N LEU A 134 -7.96 23.71 5.57
CA LEU A 134 -8.33 24.41 4.36
C LEU A 134 -9.75 25.01 4.47
N LEU A 135 -10.72 24.24 4.96
CA LEU A 135 -12.10 24.70 5.15
C LEU A 135 -12.18 25.83 6.19
N GLU A 136 -11.38 25.79 7.25
CA GLU A 136 -11.30 26.87 8.24
C GLU A 136 -10.69 28.15 7.67
N GLN A 137 -9.63 28.03 6.87
CA GLN A 137 -9.03 29.18 6.19
C GLN A 137 -10.02 29.83 5.22
N VAL A 138 -10.72 29.02 4.41
CA VAL A 138 -11.79 29.49 3.53
C VAL A 138 -12.88 30.19 4.34
N ARG A 139 -13.36 29.59 5.42
CA ARG A 139 -14.36 30.18 6.32
C ARG A 139 -13.90 31.53 6.91
N SER A 140 -12.63 31.63 7.32
CA SER A 140 -12.05 32.85 7.87
C SER A 140 -12.00 33.97 6.83
N ASN A 141 -11.54 33.66 5.62
CA ASN A 141 -11.47 34.59 4.49
C ASN A 141 -12.84 35.13 4.06
N PHE A 142 -13.90 34.32 4.14
CA PHE A 142 -15.28 34.79 3.90
C PHE A 142 -15.84 35.68 5.02
N ARG A 143 -15.27 35.60 6.23
CA ARG A 143 -15.69 36.40 7.39
C ARG A 143 -15.01 37.77 7.40
N THR A 144 -13.75 37.85 7.00
CA THR A 144 -12.97 39.10 6.89
C THR A 144 -13.41 39.96 5.71
N ASN A 145 -13.83 39.36 4.59
CA ASN A 145 -14.33 40.08 3.42
C ASN A 145 -15.77 40.64 3.57
N ARG A 146 -16.42 40.49 4.73
CA ARG A 146 -17.80 40.94 4.99
C ARG A 146 -17.93 42.26 5.76
N HIS A 147 -16.84 43.01 5.94
CA HIS A 147 -16.90 44.40 6.39
C HIS A 147 -16.33 45.35 5.32
N PRO A 148 -17.14 45.86 4.39
CA PRO A 148 -16.86 47.16 3.82
C PRO A 148 -17.05 48.20 4.92
N ALA A 149 -16.00 48.96 5.21
CA ALA A 149 -16.08 50.16 6.03
C ALA A 149 -17.12 51.11 5.41
N LEU A 150 -18.13 51.47 6.20
CA LEU A 150 -18.98 52.64 6.02
C LEU A 150 -19.00 53.40 7.34
#